data_AF-A0A8J6KDA4-F1
#
_entry.id   AF-A0A8J6KDA4-F1
#
_cell.length_a   1.000
_cell.length_b   1.000
_cell.length_c   1.000
_cell.angle_alpha   90.00
_cell.angle_beta   90.00
_cell.angle_gamma   90.00
#
_symmetry.space_group_name_H-M   'P 1'
#
loop_
_entity.id
_entity.type
_entity.pdbx_description
1 polymer ?
#
loop_
_entity_poly.entity_id
_entity_poly.type
_entity_poly.pdbx_seq_one_letter_code
_entity_poly.pdbx_strand_id
1 'polypeptide(L)'
;MAKVQILNMVVLDNPCPFRNPFQFEITFECIEDLPDDLEWKIIYVGSAESEEYDQVLDSVLVGPVPAGRHMFVFQLQRNILASNPRVTRFHINWDSANESKMEDIENVDPACHSMLPPSCVPTKGLSGALTTIPENSMDCI
;
A
#
# COMPACT_ATOMS: atom_id res chain seq x y z
N MET A 1 -14.57 -11.29 5.35
CA MET A 1 -14.83 -12.10 4.14
C MET A 1 -14.27 -11.33 2.94
N ALA A 2 -13.83 -11.99 1.87
CA ALA A 2 -13.37 -11.24 0.70
C ALA A 2 -14.53 -10.49 0.04
N LYS A 3 -14.40 -9.19 -0.21
CA LYS A 3 -15.45 -8.35 -0.82
C LYS A 3 -15.50 -8.46 -2.34
N VAL A 4 -14.41 -8.89 -2.97
CA VAL A 4 -14.29 -9.07 -4.43
C VAL A 4 -13.96 -10.52 -4.74
N GLN A 5 -14.64 -11.07 -5.75
CA GLN A 5 -14.40 -12.41 -6.26
C GLN A 5 -14.21 -12.40 -7.78
N ILE A 6 -13.10 -12.96 -8.26
CA ILE A 6 -12.92 -13.22 -9.69
C ILE A 6 -13.81 -14.39 -10.09
N LEU A 7 -14.70 -14.13 -11.06
CA LEU A 7 -15.64 -15.12 -11.61
C LEU A 7 -15.05 -15.84 -12.82
N ASN A 8 -14.44 -15.09 -13.74
CA ASN A 8 -13.90 -15.64 -14.98
C ASN A 8 -12.73 -14.82 -15.51
N MET A 9 -11.81 -15.49 -16.21
CA MET A 9 -10.72 -14.86 -16.96
C MET A 9 -10.60 -15.59 -18.29
N VAL A 10 -10.83 -14.86 -19.39
CA VAL A 10 -10.77 -15.41 -20.74
C VAL A 10 -9.64 -14.74 -21.50
N VAL A 11 -8.77 -15.55 -22.10
CA VAL A 11 -7.77 -15.08 -23.04
C VAL A 11 -8.43 -15.02 -24.41
N LEU A 12 -8.68 -13.80 -24.90
CA LEU A 12 -9.25 -13.55 -26.21
C LEU A 12 -8.15 -13.57 -27.29
N ASP A 13 -8.54 -13.80 -28.55
CA ASP A 13 -7.65 -13.81 -29.72
C ASP A 13 -6.41 -14.71 -29.52
N ASN A 14 -6.61 -15.97 -29.14
CA ASN A 14 -5.50 -16.94 -28.96
C ASN A 14 -5.78 -18.22 -29.78
N PRO A 15 -4.90 -18.63 -30.72
CA PRO A 15 -3.59 -18.04 -31.06
C PRO A 15 -3.67 -16.80 -31.96
N CYS A 16 -2.92 -15.75 -31.64
CA CYS A 16 -2.79 -14.54 -32.47
C CYS A 16 -1.38 -14.33 -33.05
N PRO A 17 -1.26 -13.53 -34.13
CA PRO A 17 0.03 -13.04 -34.61
C PRO A 17 0.84 -12.33 -33.52
N PHE A 18 2.17 -12.39 -33.60
CA PHE A 18 3.06 -11.81 -32.59
C PHE A 18 2.90 -10.29 -32.41
N ARG A 19 2.37 -9.58 -33.41
CA ARG A 19 2.17 -8.13 -33.32
C ARG A 19 0.82 -7.73 -32.75
N ASN A 20 -0.10 -8.68 -32.57
CA ASN A 20 -1.39 -8.39 -31.96
C ASN A 20 -1.23 -8.24 -30.44
N PRO A 21 -1.94 -7.29 -29.81
CA PRO A 21 -1.99 -7.21 -28.36
C PRO A 21 -2.72 -8.43 -27.79
N PHE A 22 -2.29 -8.91 -26.63
CA PHE A 22 -3.10 -9.86 -25.86
C PHE A 22 -4.30 -9.17 -25.29
N GLN A 23 -5.40 -9.91 -25.21
CA GLN A 23 -6.65 -9.41 -24.69
C GLN A 23 -7.14 -10.35 -23.59
N PHE A 24 -7.29 -9.81 -22.38
CA PHE A 24 -7.82 -10.56 -21.24
C PHE A 24 -9.16 -9.98 -20.86
N GLU A 25 -10.22 -10.76 -21.00
CA GLU A 25 -11.52 -10.40 -20.47
C GLU A 25 -11.61 -10.93 -19.04
N ILE A 26 -11.72 -10.02 -18.08
CA ILE A 26 -11.85 -10.34 -16.66
C ILE A 26 -13.27 -10.03 -16.23
N THR A 27 -13.91 -11.01 -15.61
CA THR A 27 -15.21 -10.84 -14.94
C THR A 27 -15.02 -11.03 -13.45
N PHE A 28 -15.49 -10.08 -12.65
CA PHE A 28 -15.47 -10.17 -11.20
C PHE A 28 -16.82 -9.74 -10.59
N GLU A 29 -17.04 -10.13 -9.36
CA GLU A 29 -18.20 -9.76 -8.56
C GLU A 29 -17.73 -9.02 -7.31
N CYS A 30 -18.36 -7.89 -7.05
CA CYS A 30 -18.19 -7.12 -5.84
C CYS A 30 -19.43 -7.34 -4.95
N ILE A 31 -19.22 -7.84 -3.73
CA ILE A 31 -20.31 -8.21 -2.82
C ILE A 31 -20.95 -6.96 -2.19
N GLU A 32 -20.15 -5.91 -1.98
CA GLU A 32 -20.57 -4.63 -1.40
C GLU A 32 -19.86 -3.46 -2.11
N ASP A 33 -20.35 -2.25 -1.91
CA ASP A 33 -19.75 -1.05 -2.50
C ASP A 33 -18.36 -0.79 -1.91
N LEU A 34 -17.35 -0.65 -2.78
CA LEU A 34 -16.00 -0.25 -2.40
C LEU A 34 -15.82 1.25 -2.63
N PRO A 35 -15.52 2.02 -1.56
CA PRO A 35 -15.28 3.45 -1.68
C PRO A 35 -13.92 3.76 -2.35
N ASP A 36 -12.95 2.86 -2.18
CA ASP A 36 -11.60 2.98 -2.72
C ASP A 36 -11.45 2.23 -4.05
N ASP A 37 -10.42 2.60 -4.82
CA ASP A 37 -10.11 1.99 -6.10
C ASP A 37 -9.47 0.61 -5.94
N LEU A 38 -9.86 -0.34 -6.80
CA LEU A 38 -9.14 -1.58 -7.01
C LEU A 38 -7.98 -1.36 -7.99
N GLU A 39 -6.77 -1.70 -7.58
CA GLU A 39 -5.62 -1.72 -8.48
C GLU A 39 -5.45 -3.10 -9.12
N TRP A 40 -5.48 -3.12 -10.46
CA TRP A 40 -5.23 -4.30 -11.28
C TRP A 40 -3.88 -4.17 -11.97
N LYS A 41 -2.96 -5.07 -11.66
CA LYS A 41 -1.63 -5.14 -12.27
C LYS A 41 -1.48 -6.41 -13.09
N ILE A 42 -0.94 -6.28 -14.29
CA ILE A 42 -0.47 -7.43 -15.06
C ILE A 42 1.05 -7.46 -15.00
N ILE A 43 1.58 -8.55 -14.44
CA ILE A 43 3.01 -8.72 -14.22
C ILE A 43 3.48 -9.89 -15.08
N TYR A 44 4.50 -9.64 -15.90
CA TYR A 44 5.21 -10.66 -16.64
C TYR A 44 6.44 -11.12 -15.87
N VAL A 45 6.51 -12.41 -15.59
CA VAL A 45 7.65 -13.02 -14.90
C VAL A 45 8.82 -13.14 -15.88
N GLY A 46 9.84 -12.30 -15.70
CA GLY A 46 10.98 -12.22 -16.61
C GLY A 46 11.99 -13.34 -16.41
N SER A 47 12.09 -13.86 -15.18
CA SER A 47 12.94 -14.99 -14.81
C SER A 47 12.23 -15.87 -13.79
N ALA A 48 12.38 -17.18 -13.90
CA ALA A 48 11.88 -18.11 -12.87
C ALA A 48 12.73 -18.10 -11.59
N GLU A 49 13.91 -17.48 -11.63
CA GLU A 49 14.92 -17.52 -10.56
C GLU A 49 15.01 -16.20 -9.77
N SER A 50 14.51 -15.09 -10.32
CA SER A 50 14.59 -13.78 -9.68
C SER A 50 13.42 -12.88 -10.07
N GLU A 51 12.75 -12.35 -9.05
CA GLU A 51 11.66 -11.37 -9.17
C GLU A 51 12.15 -9.99 -9.64
N GLU A 52 13.45 -9.72 -9.61
CA GLU A 52 14.04 -8.44 -10.08
C GLU A 52 13.81 -8.19 -11.58
N TYR A 53 13.54 -9.25 -12.33
CA TYR A 53 13.27 -9.18 -13.76
C TYR A 53 11.78 -9.15 -14.10
N ASP A 54 10.91 -9.13 -13.08
CA ASP A 54 9.46 -9.06 -13.28
C ASP A 54 9.07 -7.68 -13.80
N GLN A 55 8.24 -7.68 -14.85
CA GLN A 55 7.85 -6.47 -15.55
C GLN A 55 6.37 -6.23 -15.31
N VAL A 56 6.03 -5.06 -14.75
CA VAL A 56 4.64 -4.60 -14.73
C VAL A 56 4.28 -4.13 -16.15
N LEU A 57 3.48 -4.92 -16.85
CA LEU A 57 3.06 -4.65 -18.22
C LEU A 57 1.98 -3.57 -18.29
N ASP A 58 1.06 -3.58 -17.31
CA ASP A 58 0.02 -2.57 -17.17
C ASP A 58 -0.47 -2.52 -15.72
N SER A 59 -1.00 -1.36 -15.32
CA SER A 59 -1.53 -1.08 -13.99
C SER A 59 -2.70 -0.13 -14.12
N VAL A 60 -3.90 -0.60 -13.74
CA VAL A 60 -5.15 0.16 -13.89
C VAL A 60 -5.86 0.24 -12.55
N LEU A 61 -6.28 1.44 -12.18
CA LEU A 61 -7.15 1.69 -11.05
C LEU A 61 -8.61 1.65 -11.51
N VAL A 62 -9.47 0.95 -10.78
CA VAL A 62 -10.90 0.85 -11.03
C VAL A 62 -11.63 1.19 -9.75
N GLY A 63 -12.25 2.38 -9.69
CA GLY A 63 -13.15 2.74 -8.61
C GLY A 63 -13.78 4.13 -8.75
N PRO A 64 -14.73 4.47 -7.85
CA PRO A 64 -15.30 3.60 -6.81
C PRO A 64 -16.10 2.44 -7.42
N VAL A 65 -16.10 1.27 -6.78
CA VAL A 65 -16.66 0.03 -7.34
C VAL A 65 -17.98 -0.33 -6.66
N PRO A 66 -19.13 -0.15 -7.31
CA PRO A 66 -20.41 -0.53 -6.71
C PRO A 66 -20.54 -2.05 -6.62
N ALA A 67 -21.41 -2.52 -5.73
CA ALA A 67 -21.79 -3.92 -5.63
C ALA A 67 -22.38 -4.44 -6.96
N GLY A 68 -22.09 -5.69 -7.27
CA GLY A 68 -22.58 -6.36 -8.47
C GLY A 68 -21.46 -6.94 -9.33
N ARG A 69 -21.84 -7.35 -10.53
CA ARG A 69 -20.96 -8.03 -11.48
C ARG A 69 -20.39 -7.05 -12.50
N HIS A 70 -19.07 -7.09 -12.63
CA HIS A 70 -18.29 -6.22 -13.50
C HIS A 70 -17.49 -7.02 -14.49
N MET A 71 -17.24 -6.42 -15.65
CA MET A 71 -16.44 -7.03 -16.71
C MET A 71 -15.65 -5.94 -17.43
N PHE A 72 -14.39 -6.22 -17.72
CA PHE A 72 -13.55 -5.34 -18.50
C PHE A 72 -12.48 -6.13 -19.27
N VAL A 73 -11.88 -5.49 -20.28
CA VAL A 73 -10.87 -6.10 -21.14
C VAL A 73 -9.55 -5.35 -20.99
N PHE A 74 -8.49 -6.06 -20.61
CA PHE A 74 -7.12 -5.58 -20.69
C PHE A 74 -6.55 -5.84 -22.08
N GLN A 75 -5.87 -4.84 -22.67
CA GLN A 75 -5.14 -4.99 -23.92
C GLN A 75 -3.66 -4.73 -23.69
N LEU A 76 -2.81 -5.74 -23.91
CA LEU A 76 -1.38 -5.66 -23.64
C LEU A 76 -0.54 -5.87 -24.89
N GLN A 77 0.51 -5.08 -25.05
CA GLN A 77 1.54 -5.35 -26.05
C GLN A 77 2.45 -6.50 -25.54
N ARG A 78 2.54 -7.59 -26.33
CA ARG A 78 3.06 -8.96 -26.06
C ARG A 78 4.29 -9.07 -25.12
N ASN A 79 4.35 -10.05 -24.19
CA ASN A 79 4.81 -11.44 -24.43
C ASN A 79 4.29 -12.47 -23.37
N ILE A 80 3.20 -13.22 -23.59
CA ILE A 80 2.66 -14.22 -22.63
C ILE A 80 2.30 -15.50 -23.40
N LEU A 81 2.86 -16.66 -23.02
CA LEU A 81 2.63 -17.95 -23.68
C LEU A 81 1.80 -18.91 -22.80
N ALA A 82 0.69 -18.46 -22.23
CA ALA A 82 -0.12 -19.28 -21.32
C ALA A 82 -1.57 -19.42 -21.80
N SER A 83 -2.01 -20.66 -22.01
CA SER A 83 -3.41 -21.03 -22.26
C SER A 83 -4.16 -21.41 -20.98
N ASN A 84 -3.46 -21.62 -19.87
CA ASN A 84 -4.00 -22.17 -18.64
C ASN A 84 -3.79 -21.18 -17.49
N PRO A 85 -4.78 -20.32 -17.20
CA PRO A 85 -4.66 -19.38 -16.10
C PRO A 85 -4.58 -20.15 -14.77
N ARG A 86 -3.66 -19.72 -13.90
CA ARG A 86 -3.58 -20.19 -12.50
C ARG A 86 -4.09 -19.08 -11.61
N VAL A 87 -4.99 -19.41 -10.68
CA VAL A 87 -5.57 -18.44 -9.75
C VAL A 87 -5.10 -18.77 -8.33
N THR A 88 -4.37 -17.84 -7.74
CA THR A 88 -3.97 -17.88 -6.33
C THR A 88 -4.72 -16.77 -5.60
N ARG A 89 -5.35 -17.10 -4.45
CA ARG A 89 -6.15 -16.15 -3.67
C ARG A 89 -5.52 -15.93 -2.30
N PHE A 90 -5.37 -14.68 -1.91
CA PHE A 90 -4.91 -14.29 -0.59
C PHE A 90 -6.05 -13.62 0.18
N HIS A 91 -6.12 -13.87 1.48
CA HIS A 91 -7.04 -13.14 2.35
C HIS A 91 -6.41 -11.78 2.69
N ILE A 92 -7.16 -10.70 2.45
CA ILE A 92 -6.74 -9.34 2.82
C ILE A 92 -7.77 -8.72 3.76
N ASN A 93 -7.32 -7.75 4.56
CA ASN A 93 -8.23 -6.89 5.29
C ASN A 93 -8.81 -5.85 4.32
N TRP A 94 -10.15 -5.74 4.30
CA TRP A 94 -10.87 -4.84 3.41
C TRP A 94 -11.41 -3.60 4.13
N ASP A 95 -11.37 -3.57 5.46
CA ASP A 95 -11.93 -2.50 6.29
C ASP A 95 -10.79 -1.59 6.77
N SER A 96 -10.23 -0.79 5.85
CA SER A 96 -9.16 0.18 6.16
C SER A 96 -9.69 1.51 6.73
N ALA A 97 -11.00 1.64 6.96
CA ALA A 97 -11.64 2.90 7.35
C ALA A 97 -11.86 3.09 8.86
N ASN A 98 -11.54 2.10 9.71
CA ASN A 98 -11.80 2.20 11.16
C ASN A 98 -10.55 2.44 12.04
N GLU A 99 -9.34 2.56 11.47
CA GLU A 99 -8.10 2.84 12.22
C GLU A 99 -7.35 4.07 11.72
N SER A 100 -8.07 5.16 11.48
CA SER A 100 -7.50 6.51 11.56
C SER A 100 -8.52 7.50 12.10
N LYS A 101 -9.07 7.21 13.29
CA LYS A 101 -9.33 8.30 14.23
C LYS A 101 -7.95 8.88 14.55
N MET A 102 -7.61 9.97 13.89
CA MET A 102 -6.66 10.93 14.40
C MET A 102 -7.23 11.37 15.75
N GLU A 103 -6.82 10.71 16.83
CA GLU A 103 -7.00 11.25 18.16
C GLU A 103 -6.12 12.50 18.20
N ASP A 104 -6.75 13.66 18.01
CA ASP A 104 -6.23 14.90 18.54
C ASP A 104 -6.12 14.69 20.06
N ILE A 105 -4.96 14.24 20.51
CA ILE A 105 -4.59 14.32 21.91
C ILE A 105 -4.36 15.82 22.16
N GLU A 106 -5.44 16.54 22.44
CA GLU A 106 -5.34 17.82 23.13
C GLU A 106 -4.53 17.56 24.40
N ASN A 107 -3.33 18.13 24.46
CA ASN A 107 -2.47 18.08 25.61
C ASN A 107 -3.09 18.94 26.71
N VAL A 108 -4.07 18.40 27.44
CA VAL A 108 -4.67 19.05 28.61
C VAL A 108 -3.71 18.85 29.78
N ASP A 109 -2.99 19.92 30.14
CA ASP A 109 -2.14 19.93 31.33
C ASP A 109 -2.96 19.57 32.59
N PRO A 110 -2.58 18.53 33.35
CA PRO A 110 -3.26 18.24 34.60
C PRO A 110 -2.94 19.35 35.61
N ALA A 111 -3.98 20.09 36.01
CA ALA A 111 -3.88 21.11 37.05
C ALA A 111 -3.23 20.54 38.32
N CYS A 112 -2.02 21.00 38.61
CA CYS A 112 -1.29 20.65 39.82
C CYS A 112 -1.94 21.32 41.03
N HIS A 113 -2.85 20.61 41.70
CA HIS A 113 -3.32 20.98 43.03
C HIS A 113 -2.39 20.38 44.08
N SER A 114 -1.30 21.07 44.40
CA SER A 114 -0.60 20.88 45.68
C SER A 114 -0.43 22.23 46.35
N MET A 115 -1.11 22.38 47.47
CA MET A 115 -1.04 23.52 48.39
C MET A 115 0.43 23.84 48.74
N LEU A 116 0.77 25.14 48.72
CA LEU A 116 2.04 25.69 49.22
C LEU A 116 2.19 25.46 50.73
N PRO A 117 3.43 25.47 51.28
CA PRO A 117 3.89 26.69 51.97
C PRO A 117 5.43 26.92 51.77
N PRO A 118 6.13 27.86 52.45
CA PRO A 118 6.69 29.03 51.78
C PRO A 118 8.23 29.19 51.94
N SER A 119 8.73 30.31 51.39
CA SER A 119 10.07 30.92 51.60
C SER A 119 11.17 30.50 50.62
N CYS A 120 12.10 31.34 50.17
CA CYS A 120 12.29 32.78 50.25
C CYS A 120 13.43 33.15 49.28
N VAL A 121 13.12 34.06 48.34
CA VAL A 121 13.98 35.07 47.64
C VAL A 121 15.28 34.70 46.87
N PRO A 122 15.64 35.51 45.84
CA PRO A 122 16.51 35.14 44.72
C PRO A 122 17.91 35.79 44.78
N THR A 123 18.91 35.25 44.07
CA THR A 123 20.08 36.07 43.67
C THR A 123 20.71 35.61 42.34
N LYS A 124 20.94 36.63 41.52
CA LYS A 124 21.55 36.74 40.19
C LYS A 124 22.84 35.95 39.98
N GLY A 125 23.08 35.55 38.72
CA GLY A 125 24.42 35.20 38.22
C GLY A 125 24.44 35.01 36.72
N LEU A 126 25.09 35.93 36.01
CA LEU A 126 25.22 36.06 34.56
C LEU A 126 26.53 35.40 34.08
N SER A 127 26.54 34.92 32.83
CA SER A 127 27.71 34.78 31.93
C SER A 127 28.69 33.61 32.14
N GLY A 128 29.07 32.96 31.04
CA GLY A 128 30.33 32.21 30.95
C GLY A 128 30.36 31.17 29.83
N ALA A 129 31.24 31.38 28.85
CA ALA A 129 31.49 30.51 27.72
C ALA A 129 32.38 29.28 28.03
N LEU A 130 32.47 28.39 27.03
CA LEU A 130 33.58 27.49 26.66
C LEU A 130 33.53 25.98 27.03
N THR A 131 33.67 25.17 25.96
CA THR A 131 34.29 23.81 25.81
C THR A 131 33.77 22.60 26.58
N THR A 132 33.47 21.47 25.88
CA THR A 132 34.35 20.28 25.68
C THR A 132 33.65 19.18 24.84
N ILE A 133 34.43 18.40 24.07
CA ILE A 133 34.07 17.17 23.32
C ILE A 133 34.12 15.94 24.28
N PRO A 134 33.54 14.76 23.95
CA PRO A 134 34.34 13.65 23.39
C PRO A 134 33.63 12.88 22.25
N GLU A 135 34.28 12.58 21.13
CA GLU A 135 35.02 11.34 20.79
C GLU A 135 34.19 10.04 20.84
N ASN A 136 33.90 9.48 19.66
CA ASN A 136 34.19 8.06 19.40
C ASN A 136 34.32 7.78 17.89
N SER A 137 35.55 7.42 17.50
CA SER A 137 35.96 6.93 16.17
C SER A 137 35.65 5.43 16.05
N MET A 138 35.26 4.97 14.87
CA MET A 138 35.21 3.54 14.52
C MET A 138 36.24 3.32 13.40
N ASP A 139 37.40 2.78 13.75
CA ASP A 139 38.47 2.44 12.81
C ASP A 139 38.20 1.08 12.15
N CYS A 140 38.31 1.06 10.82
CA CYS A 140 38.23 -0.14 9.98
C CYS A 140 39.58 -0.88 9.97
N ILE A 141 39.56 -2.20 10.15
CA ILE A 141 40.39 -3.21 9.47
C ILE A 141 39.55 -4.48 9.32
#